data_AF-A0A0N0SHU4-F1
#
_entry.id   AF-A0A0N0SHU4-F1
#
_cell.length_a   1.000
_cell.length_b   1.000
_cell.length_c   1.000
_cell.angle_alpha   90.00
_cell.angle_beta   90.00
_cell.angle_gamma   90.00
#
_symmetry.space_group_name_H-M   'P 1'
#
loop_
_entity.id
_entity.type
_entity.pdbx_description
1 polymer ?
#
loop_
_entity_poly.entity_id
_entity_poly.type
_entity_poly.pdbx_seq_one_letter_code
_entity_poly.pdbx_strand_id
1 'polypeptide(L)'
;MFRFVESAVLGLSVVGLSAAGLAVPQAADAVPDGCCLQVTVHTGQSDAINVHGTNQNGAWVSTDWRNTPNPWTCINNWWWKKGTYVQIEYQGAHSGTHFHGTTPCYIREGGTHNFADCAVR
;
A
#
# COMPACT_ATOMS: atom_id res chain seq x y z
N MET A 1 28.20 24.97 -41.65
CA MET A 1 27.26 24.68 -42.76
C MET A 1 27.23 23.16 -42.90
N PHE A 2 26.21 22.36 -42.55
CA PHE A 2 24.83 22.48 -42.06
C PHE A 2 24.60 21.47 -40.91
N ARG A 3 23.66 21.77 -40.01
CA ARG A 3 23.11 20.87 -38.97
C ARG A 3 22.01 19.98 -39.56
N PHE A 4 21.81 18.78 -39.00
CA PHE A 4 20.47 18.19 -38.90
C PHE A 4 20.24 17.68 -37.47
N VAL A 5 19.10 18.09 -36.94
CA VAL A 5 18.51 17.75 -35.64
C VAL A 5 17.27 16.92 -35.98
N GLU A 6 17.03 15.81 -35.30
CA GLU A 6 15.76 15.10 -35.34
C GLU A 6 15.44 14.62 -33.92
N SER A 7 14.22 14.59 -33.41
CA SER A 7 12.98 15.34 -33.63
C SER A 7 12.11 14.93 -32.43
N ALA A 8 11.44 15.90 -31.82
CA ALA A 8 10.50 15.65 -30.73
C ALA A 8 9.29 14.86 -31.23
N VAL A 9 8.79 13.92 -30.43
CA VAL A 9 7.42 13.40 -30.60
C VAL A 9 6.59 13.89 -29.42
N LEU A 10 5.83 14.95 -29.70
CA LEU A 10 4.68 15.38 -28.93
C LEU A 10 3.52 14.43 -29.23
N GLY A 11 3.15 13.59 -28.26
CA GLY A 11 1.91 12.81 -28.30
C GLY A 11 0.79 13.55 -27.58
N LEU A 12 0.09 14.44 -28.27
CA LEU A 12 -1.20 14.99 -27.84
C LEU A 12 -2.30 13.96 -28.14
N SER A 13 -3.02 13.51 -27.12
CA SER A 13 -4.31 12.84 -27.31
C SER A 13 -5.34 13.42 -26.34
N VAL A 14 -6.26 14.20 -26.89
CA VAL A 14 -7.49 14.66 -26.23
C VAL A 14 -8.64 13.91 -26.87
N VAL A 15 -9.33 13.01 -26.14
CA VAL A 15 -10.78 12.77 -26.28
C VAL A 15 -11.32 12.11 -25.00
N GLY A 16 -12.42 12.63 -24.45
CA GLY A 16 -13.48 11.80 -23.85
C GLY A 16 -13.88 12.11 -22.40
N LEU A 17 -14.84 13.02 -22.24
CA LEU A 17 -15.62 13.21 -21.01
C LEU A 17 -16.85 12.28 -21.06
N SER A 18 -17.01 11.34 -20.11
CA SER A 18 -18.26 11.01 -19.38
C SER A 18 -18.28 9.57 -18.80
N ALA A 19 -18.28 9.53 -17.47
CA ALA A 19 -18.97 8.61 -16.55
C ALA A 19 -19.25 7.14 -16.97
N ALA A 20 -18.46 6.23 -16.40
CA ALA A 20 -18.94 5.05 -15.68
C ALA A 20 -17.78 4.55 -14.81
N GLY A 21 -17.91 4.69 -13.49
CA GLY A 21 -16.92 4.22 -12.52
C GLY A 21 -16.85 2.71 -12.50
N LEU A 22 -16.07 2.13 -13.40
CA LEU A 22 -15.55 0.78 -13.26
C LEU A 22 -14.19 0.91 -12.60
N ALA A 23 -14.12 0.53 -11.32
CA ALA A 23 -12.86 0.31 -10.63
C ALA A 23 -12.12 -0.82 -11.37
N VAL A 24 -11.33 -0.44 -12.37
CA VAL A 24 -10.41 -1.38 -13.02
C VAL A 24 -9.39 -1.74 -11.96
N PRO A 25 -9.19 -3.03 -11.63
CA PRO A 25 -8.10 -3.42 -10.75
C PRO A 25 -6.81 -2.99 -11.44
N GLN A 26 -6.16 -1.95 -10.90
CA GLN A 26 -4.86 -1.52 -11.36
C GLN A 26 -3.93 -2.73 -11.22
N ALA A 27 -3.45 -3.24 -12.34
CA ALA A 27 -2.42 -4.27 -12.36
C ALA A 27 -1.24 -3.74 -11.54
N ALA A 28 -0.83 -4.49 -10.52
CA ALA A 28 0.30 -4.12 -9.69
C ALA A 28 1.56 -4.17 -10.57
N ASP A 29 2.07 -3.00 -10.97
CA ASP A 29 3.36 -2.89 -11.63
C ASP A 29 4.42 -3.55 -10.76
N ALA A 30 5.22 -4.42 -11.37
CA ALA A 30 6.34 -5.08 -10.71
C ALA A 30 7.30 -4.00 -10.20
N VAL A 31 7.43 -3.92 -8.88
CA VAL A 31 8.29 -2.94 -8.22
C VAL A 31 9.76 -3.33 -8.46
N PRO A 32 10.67 -2.39 -8.77
CA PRO A 32 12.10 -2.65 -8.76
C PRO A 32 12.54 -3.26 -7.42
N ASP A 33 13.24 -4.39 -7.47
CA ASP A 33 13.68 -5.10 -6.27
C ASP A 33 14.38 -4.14 -5.28
N GLY A 34 13.93 -4.17 -4.02
CA GLY A 34 14.55 -3.45 -2.90
C GLY A 34 14.04 -2.03 -2.62
N CYS A 35 13.18 -1.44 -3.46
CA CYS A 35 12.67 -0.07 -3.21
C CYS A 35 11.34 -0.02 -2.45
N CYS A 36 10.56 -1.11 -2.45
CA CYS A 36 9.32 -1.23 -1.69
C CYS A 36 9.23 -2.59 -0.98
N LEU A 37 8.37 -2.67 0.02
CA LEU A 37 8.10 -3.87 0.80
C LEU A 37 6.59 -4.06 0.96
N GLN A 38 6.17 -5.31 1.09
CA GLN A 38 4.85 -5.66 1.59
C GLN A 38 4.85 -5.57 3.13
N VAL A 39 3.68 -5.67 3.76
CA VAL A 39 3.58 -5.56 5.23
C VAL A 39 2.98 -6.82 5.82
N THR A 40 3.59 -7.31 6.90
CA THR A 40 2.99 -8.28 7.81
C THR A 40 2.49 -7.53 9.04
N VAL A 41 1.20 -7.61 9.33
CA VAL A 41 0.59 -6.99 10.51
C VAL A 41 0.39 -8.05 11.59
N HIS A 42 1.02 -7.84 12.73
CA HIS A 42 0.90 -8.69 13.90
C HIS A 42 -0.26 -8.16 14.75
N THR A 43 -1.35 -8.91 14.79
CA THR A 43 -2.56 -8.55 15.52
C THR A 43 -2.69 -9.42 16.76
N GLY A 44 -2.77 -8.81 17.94
CA GLY A 44 -3.02 -9.56 19.18
C GLY A 44 -4.51 -9.82 19.37
N GLN A 45 -5.32 -8.78 19.25
CA GLN A 45 -6.75 -8.78 19.60
C GLN A 45 -7.64 -8.14 18.53
N SER A 46 -7.05 -7.58 17.47
CA SER A 46 -7.79 -6.87 16.43
C SER A 46 -8.66 -7.82 15.59
N ASP A 47 -9.91 -7.43 15.34
CA ASP A 47 -10.87 -8.14 14.48
C ASP A 47 -10.83 -7.65 13.03
N ALA A 48 -10.37 -6.42 12.80
CA ALA A 48 -10.17 -5.88 11.47
C ALA A 48 -9.01 -4.89 11.43
N ILE A 49 -8.34 -4.83 10.27
CA ILE A 49 -7.23 -3.91 10.02
C ILE A 49 -7.33 -3.26 8.63
N ASN A 50 -6.79 -2.04 8.49
CA ASN A 50 -6.57 -1.32 7.24
C ASN A 50 -5.18 -0.69 7.28
N VAL A 51 -4.46 -0.66 6.15
CA VAL A 51 -3.14 -0.04 6.04
C VAL A 51 -3.19 1.13 5.07
N HIS A 52 -2.72 2.28 5.52
CA HIS A 52 -2.63 3.53 4.76
C HIS A 52 -1.16 3.94 4.59
N GLY A 53 -0.77 4.43 3.42
CA GLY A 53 0.60 4.93 3.25
C GLY A 53 0.97 5.25 1.81
N THR A 54 2.25 5.52 1.59
CA THR A 54 2.80 5.78 0.27
C THR A 54 3.14 4.47 -0.45
N ASN A 55 2.49 4.21 -1.59
CA ASN A 55 2.76 3.02 -2.40
C ASN A 55 4.00 3.15 -3.30
N GLN A 56 4.27 2.13 -4.11
CA GLN A 56 5.40 2.09 -5.05
C GLN A 56 5.41 3.23 -6.08
N ASN A 57 4.23 3.79 -6.38
CA ASN A 57 4.05 4.87 -7.34
C ASN A 57 4.11 6.27 -6.69
N GLY A 58 4.39 6.34 -5.38
CA GLY A 58 4.42 7.59 -4.63
C GLY A 58 3.04 8.15 -4.27
N ALA A 59 1.96 7.40 -4.50
CA ALA A 59 0.61 7.80 -4.15
C ALA A 59 0.27 7.40 -2.72
N TRP A 60 -0.47 8.26 -2.00
CA TRP A 60 -1.06 7.89 -0.72
C TRP A 60 -2.33 7.07 -0.96
N VAL A 61 -2.34 5.83 -0.48
CA VAL A 61 -3.41 4.86 -0.71
C VAL A 61 -3.75 4.11 0.57
N SER A 62 -4.93 3.50 0.57
CA SER A 62 -5.43 2.67 1.67
C SER A 62 -5.75 1.29 1.11
N THR A 63 -5.53 0.24 1.90
CA THR A 63 -6.09 -1.07 1.59
C THR A 63 -7.59 -1.08 1.86
N ASP A 64 -8.27 -2.13 1.40
CA ASP A 64 -9.57 -2.47 1.98
C ASP A 64 -9.40 -2.97 3.42
N TRP A 65 -10.49 -2.92 4.19
CA TRP A 65 -10.53 -3.55 5.51
C TRP A 65 -10.37 -5.06 5.38
N ARG A 66 -9.39 -5.59 6.09
CA ARG A 66 -9.23 -7.03 6.24
C ARG A 66 -9.87 -7.47 7.55
N ASN A 67 -10.97 -8.19 7.42
CA ASN A 67 -11.67 -8.82 8.53
C ASN A 67 -10.94 -10.10 8.97
N THR A 68 -11.02 -10.42 10.25
CA THR A 68 -10.44 -11.62 10.88
C THR A 68 -8.94 -11.78 10.59
N PRO A 69 -8.10 -10.79 10.90
CA PRO A 69 -6.66 -10.95 10.79
C PRO A 69 -6.19 -12.06 11.74
N ASN A 70 -5.24 -12.86 11.28
CA ASN A 70 -4.53 -13.81 12.12
C ASN A 70 -3.31 -13.12 12.78
N PRO A 71 -2.64 -13.76 13.76
CA PRO A 71 -1.51 -13.15 14.47
C PRO A 71 -0.33 -12.70 13.60
N TRP A 72 -0.25 -13.12 12.33
CA TRP A 72 0.77 -12.76 11.35
C TRP A 72 0.12 -12.50 9.99
N THR A 73 -0.68 -11.44 9.90
CA THR A 73 -1.49 -11.17 8.70
C THR A 73 -0.67 -10.48 7.62
N CYS A 74 -0.30 -11.24 6.59
CA CYS A 74 0.39 -10.70 5.41
C CYS A 74 -0.56 -9.91 4.50
N ILE A 75 -0.28 -8.62 4.29
CA ILE A 75 -1.00 -7.75 3.35
C ILE A 75 -0.40 -7.91 1.96
N ASN A 76 -0.77 -9.03 1.33
CA ASN A 76 -0.23 -9.39 0.02
C ASN A 76 -0.72 -8.47 -1.10
N ASN A 77 0.08 -8.32 -2.15
CA ASN A 77 -0.21 -7.51 -3.34
C ASN A 77 -0.29 -5.99 -3.09
N TRP A 78 0.22 -5.52 -1.94
CA TRP A 78 0.35 -4.10 -1.62
C TRP A 78 1.80 -3.76 -1.34
N TRP A 79 2.37 -2.85 -2.12
CA TRP A 79 3.77 -2.47 -2.04
C TRP A 79 3.91 -1.06 -1.48
N TRP A 80 4.62 -0.94 -0.36
CA TRP A 80 4.83 0.31 0.35
C TRP A 80 6.27 0.77 0.19
N LYS A 81 6.45 2.07 -0.01
CA LYS A 81 7.78 2.65 -0.24
C LYS A 81 8.69 2.42 0.97
N LYS A 82 9.90 1.88 0.73
CA LYS A 82 10.90 1.69 1.79
C LYS A 82 11.36 3.04 2.32
N GLY A 83 11.54 3.13 3.64
CA GLY A 83 11.98 4.34 4.31
C GLY A 83 10.87 5.35 4.64
N THR A 84 9.60 5.00 4.42
CA THR A 84 8.44 5.82 4.81
C THR A 84 7.66 5.18 5.96
N TYR A 85 6.62 5.85 6.44
CA TYR A 85 5.67 5.29 7.41
C TYR A 85 4.37 4.88 6.71
N VAL A 86 3.80 3.77 7.15
CA VAL A 86 2.39 3.44 6.96
C VAL A 86 1.64 3.67 8.28
N GLN A 87 0.35 3.96 8.19
CA GLN A 87 -0.56 3.98 9.33
C GLN A 87 -1.43 2.73 9.27
N ILE A 88 -1.48 1.98 10.36
CA ILE A 88 -2.32 0.79 10.45
C ILE A 88 -3.50 1.14 11.33
N GLU A 89 -4.67 1.25 10.73
CA GLU A 89 -5.93 1.37 11.43
C GLU A 89 -6.40 -0.02 11.85
N TYR A 90 -6.85 -0.16 13.09
CA TYR A 90 -7.27 -1.43 13.66
C TYR A 90 -8.46 -1.27 14.58
N GLN A 91 -9.35 -2.25 14.58
CA GLN A 91 -10.50 -2.30 15.46
C GLN A 91 -10.76 -3.72 15.94
N GLY A 92 -11.37 -3.87 17.10
CA GLY A 92 -11.78 -5.17 17.61
C GLY A 92 -12.53 -5.08 18.93
N ALA A 93 -12.84 -6.24 19.49
CA ALA A 93 -13.46 -6.39 20.79
C ALA A 93 -12.69 -7.41 21.64
N HIS A 94 -12.29 -7.01 22.85
CA HIS A 94 -11.64 -7.91 23.79
C HIS A 94 -12.19 -7.71 25.21
N SER A 95 -12.55 -8.81 25.88
CA SER A 95 -13.09 -8.80 27.25
C SER A 95 -14.26 -7.82 27.44
N GLY A 96 -15.18 -7.78 26.46
CA GLY A 96 -16.37 -6.92 26.48
C GLY A 96 -16.12 -5.44 26.16
N THR A 97 -14.89 -5.05 25.82
CA THR A 97 -14.52 -3.69 25.44
C THR A 97 -14.21 -3.62 23.95
N HIS A 98 -14.86 -2.71 23.24
CA HIS A 98 -14.52 -2.36 21.86
C HIS A 98 -13.36 -1.37 21.85
N PHE A 99 -12.45 -1.54 20.90
CA PHE A 99 -11.37 -0.60 20.66
C PHE A 99 -11.21 -0.32 19.17
N HIS A 100 -10.73 0.89 18.90
CA HIS A 100 -10.39 1.39 17.57
C HIS A 100 -9.18 2.30 17.72
N GLY A 101 -8.20 2.19 16.84
CA GLY A 101 -7.01 3.00 16.89
C GLY A 101 -6.18 2.95 15.62
N THR A 102 -5.11 3.73 15.62
CA THR A 102 -4.14 3.79 14.53
C THR A 102 -2.72 3.71 15.10
N THR A 103 -1.87 2.88 14.51
CA THR A 103 -0.46 2.76 14.88
C THR A 103 0.43 3.04 13.66
N PRO A 104 1.42 3.95 13.76
CA PRO A 104 2.40 4.13 12.69
C PRO A 104 3.39 2.96 12.66
N CYS A 105 3.74 2.50 11.46
CA CYS A 105 4.78 1.50 11.25
C CYS A 105 5.78 2.00 10.21
N TYR A 106 7.08 1.90 10.52
CA TYR A 106 8.14 2.30 9.61
C TYR A 106 8.49 1.17 8.64
N ILE A 107 8.46 1.45 7.34
CA ILE A 107 8.72 0.46 6.30
C ILE A 107 10.23 0.25 6.13
N ARG A 108 10.70 -0.83 6.74
CA ARG A 108 12.05 -1.39 6.62
C ARG A 108 11.95 -2.90 6.52
N GLU A 109 13.00 -3.56 6.03
CA GLU A 109 13.03 -5.02 5.97
C GLU A 109 12.84 -5.61 7.37
N GLY A 110 11.88 -6.52 7.49
CA GLY A 110 11.58 -7.31 8.67
C GLY A 110 12.30 -8.66 8.66
N GLY A 111 11.77 -9.60 9.44
CA GLY A 111 12.28 -10.97 9.52
C GLY A 111 12.04 -11.80 8.25
N THR A 112 11.08 -11.39 7.42
CA THR A 112 10.79 -12.04 6.12
C THR A 112 11.25 -11.13 4.98
N HIS A 113 11.99 -11.68 4.02
CA HIS A 113 12.42 -10.92 2.84
C HIS A 113 11.22 -10.36 2.07
N ASN A 114 11.32 -9.12 1.60
CA ASN A 114 10.23 -8.35 0.97
C ASN A 114 9.05 -7.95 1.87
N PHE A 115 9.13 -8.20 3.18
CA PHE A 115 8.12 -7.77 4.13
C PHE A 115 8.70 -6.84 5.19
N ALA A 116 7.90 -5.86 5.61
CA ALA A 116 8.08 -5.10 6.83
C ALA A 116 7.16 -5.67 7.92
N ASP A 117 7.69 -5.87 9.12
CA ASP A 117 6.92 -6.37 10.25
C ASP A 117 6.37 -5.20 11.06
N CYS A 118 5.05 -5.16 11.20
CA CYS A 118 4.32 -4.12 11.92
C CYS A 118 3.46 -4.75 13.01
N ALA A 119 3.37 -4.11 14.17
CA ALA A 119 2.57 -4.61 15.29
C ALA A 119 1.44 -3.64 15.64
N VAL A 120 0.27 -4.20 15.89
CA VAL A 120 -0.91 -3.51 16.44
C VAL A 120 -1.46 -4.28 17.63
N ARG A 121 -2.56 -3.78 18.20
CA ARG A 121 -3.17 -4.33 19.40
C ARG A 121 -3.91 -5.65 19.15
#